data_AF-F3CBK3-F1
#
_entry.id   AF-F3CBK3-F1
#
_cell.length_a   1.000
_cell.length_b   1.000
_cell.length_c   1.000
_cell.angle_alpha   90.00
_cell.angle_beta   90.00
_cell.angle_gamma   90.00
#
_symmetry.space_group_name_H-M   'P 1'
#
loop_
_entity.id
_entity.type
_entity.pdbx_description
1 polymer ?
#
loop_
_entity_poly.entity_id
_entity_poly.type
_entity_poly.pdbx_seq_one_letter_code
_entity_poly.pdbx_strand_id
1 'polypeptide(L)'
;VPDIPVMTCYGDISKDIRKLETVTDVVFVDTAGHDSMELRSALTVADIFLTPVKPSSLLEIATLDGLSSIVREAQKKNSSLQGFTLFNRCPTSSFNNDAQDLAKYLKANPEMLPPLRSCVSDLRPYEKAVNQGLGVHEVRAKNVSKAKGQLELLFTEIQIKVD
;
A
#
# COMPACT_ATOMS: atom_id res chain seq x y z
N VAL A 1 -13.34 -11.25 -16.25
CA VAL A 1 -12.99 -10.39 -15.11
C VAL A 1 -13.84 -10.85 -13.94
N PRO A 2 -13.27 -11.20 -12.78
CA PRO A 2 -14.08 -11.51 -11.61
C PRO A 2 -14.90 -10.28 -11.21
N ASP A 3 -16.13 -10.49 -10.76
CA ASP A 3 -16.93 -9.42 -10.17
C ASP A 3 -16.34 -9.12 -8.78
N ILE A 4 -15.88 -7.89 -8.57
CA ILE A 4 -15.29 -7.45 -7.31
C ILE A 4 -16.30 -6.50 -6.68
N PRO A 5 -17.02 -6.92 -5.61
CA PRO A 5 -17.98 -6.05 -4.94
C PRO A 5 -17.30 -4.79 -4.43
N VAL A 6 -17.85 -3.63 -4.79
CA VAL A 6 -17.37 -2.32 -4.32
C VAL A 6 -18.41 -1.72 -3.40
N MET A 7 -17.99 -1.32 -2.19
CA MET A 7 -18.82 -0.65 -1.19
C MET A 7 -18.17 0.67 -0.80
N THR A 8 -18.98 1.73 -0.68
CA THR A 8 -18.54 3.01 -0.14
C THR A 8 -19.04 3.15 1.29
N CYS A 9 -18.12 3.37 2.22
CA CYS A 9 -18.41 3.53 3.64
C CYS A 9 -17.88 4.89 4.14
N TYR A 10 -18.47 5.41 5.21
CA TYR A 10 -18.10 6.71 5.79
C TYR A 10 -18.11 6.62 7.33
N GLY A 11 -17.26 7.41 7.98
CA GLY A 11 -17.14 7.45 9.44
C GLY A 11 -16.38 6.24 10.00
N ASP A 12 -16.96 5.58 11.01
CA ASP A 12 -16.38 4.35 11.58
C ASP A 12 -16.76 3.15 10.72
N ILE A 13 -15.79 2.67 9.92
CA ILE A 13 -15.97 1.59 8.96
C ILE A 13 -15.55 0.22 9.50
N SER A 14 -15.16 0.13 10.78
CA SER A 14 -14.67 -1.10 11.39
C SER A 14 -15.69 -2.25 11.34
N LYS A 15 -16.97 -1.93 11.52
CA LYS A 15 -18.07 -2.91 11.46
C LYS A 15 -18.35 -3.39 10.05
N ASP A 16 -18.23 -2.50 9.06
CA ASP A 16 -18.41 -2.85 7.65
C ASP A 16 -17.30 -3.80 7.19
N ILE A 17 -16.05 -3.52 7.55
CA ILE A 17 -14.89 -4.38 7.25
C ILE A 17 -15.09 -5.77 7.85
N ARG A 18 -15.43 -5.86 9.14
CA ARG A 18 -15.67 -7.17 9.81
C ARG A 18 -16.84 -7.94 9.19
N LYS A 19 -17.86 -7.25 8.68
CA LYS A 19 -18.96 -7.90 7.99
C LYS A 19 -18.51 -8.47 6.65
N LEU A 20 -17.72 -7.73 5.88
CA LEU A 20 -17.17 -8.18 4.60
C LEU A 20 -16.24 -9.38 4.78
N GLU A 21 -15.40 -9.36 5.81
CA GLU A 21 -14.50 -10.46 6.22
C GLU A 21 -15.25 -11.81 6.35
N THR A 22 -16.52 -11.81 6.80
CA THR A 22 -17.30 -13.06 6.94
C THR A 22 -17.72 -13.69 5.62
N VAL A 23 -17.64 -12.96 4.50
CA VAL A 23 -18.14 -13.39 3.18
C VAL A 23 -17.10 -13.26 2.06
N THR A 24 -15.89 -12.79 2.36
CA THR A 24 -14.79 -12.63 1.39
C THR A 24 -13.47 -13.08 1.99
N ASP A 25 -12.62 -13.71 1.19
CA ASP A 25 -11.28 -14.11 1.62
C ASP A 25 -10.33 -12.92 1.84
N VAL A 26 -10.53 -11.83 1.09
CA VAL A 26 -9.68 -10.64 1.12
C VAL A 26 -10.54 -9.37 1.02
N VAL A 27 -10.30 -8.42 1.92
CA VAL A 27 -10.94 -7.10 1.92
C VAL A 27 -9.88 -6.02 1.63
N PHE A 28 -10.00 -5.34 0.48
CA PHE A 28 -9.21 -4.14 0.19
C PHE A 28 -9.93 -2.90 0.70
N VAL A 29 -9.25 -2.10 1.53
CA VAL A 29 -9.77 -0.84 2.04
C VAL A 29 -8.92 0.31 1.50
N ASP A 30 -9.51 1.10 0.61
CA ASP A 30 -8.89 2.33 0.11
C ASP A 30 -9.40 3.52 0.93
N THR A 31 -8.47 4.35 1.43
CA THR A 31 -8.79 5.53 2.27
C THR A 31 -8.09 6.74 1.69
N ALA A 32 -8.55 7.95 2.05
CA ALA A 32 -8.10 9.21 1.45
C ALA A 32 -6.61 9.56 1.69
N GLY A 33 -5.84 8.72 2.38
CA GLY A 33 -4.38 8.90 2.58
C GLY A 33 -4.00 9.98 3.58
N HIS A 34 -4.98 10.48 4.37
CA HIS A 34 -4.75 11.40 5.47
C HIS A 34 -5.40 10.90 6.76
N ASP A 35 -5.05 11.52 7.89
CA ASP A 35 -5.69 11.24 9.17
C ASP A 35 -7.20 11.52 9.07
N SER A 36 -7.98 10.46 9.20
CA SER A 36 -9.43 10.42 8.99
C SER A 36 -10.06 9.39 9.91
N MET A 37 -11.36 9.51 10.15
CA MET A 37 -12.11 8.56 10.96
C MET A 37 -12.10 7.17 10.30
N GLU A 38 -12.18 7.14 8.98
CA GLU A 38 -12.14 5.96 8.13
C GLU A 38 -10.79 5.25 8.23
N LEU A 39 -9.67 5.97 8.06
CA LEU A 39 -8.34 5.41 8.23
C LEU A 39 -8.15 4.87 9.66
N ARG A 40 -8.46 5.68 10.68
CA ARG A 40 -8.26 5.27 12.07
C ARG A 40 -9.09 4.05 12.44
N SER A 41 -10.36 3.99 12.03
CA SER A 41 -11.23 2.84 12.31
C SER A 41 -10.80 1.59 11.53
N ALA A 42 -10.38 1.72 10.26
CA ALA A 42 -9.85 0.60 9.48
C ALA A 42 -8.62 -0.04 10.15
N LEU A 43 -7.68 0.77 10.63
CA LEU A 43 -6.48 0.28 11.30
C LEU A 43 -6.79 -0.53 12.58
N THR A 44 -7.94 -0.31 13.22
CA THR A 44 -8.33 -1.11 14.40
C THR A 44 -8.74 -2.54 14.09
N VAL A 45 -8.97 -2.86 12.82
CA VAL A 45 -9.43 -4.19 12.38
C VAL A 45 -8.61 -4.79 11.25
N ALA A 46 -7.71 -4.03 10.62
CA ALA A 46 -6.87 -4.50 9.52
C ALA A 46 -5.71 -5.38 10.00
N ASP A 47 -5.33 -6.36 9.18
CA ASP A 47 -4.12 -7.16 9.36
C ASP A 47 -2.88 -6.42 8.84
N ILE A 48 -3.00 -5.80 7.67
CA ILE A 48 -1.92 -5.11 6.96
C ILE A 48 -2.35 -3.68 6.62
N PHE A 49 -1.47 -2.72 6.89
CA PHE A 49 -1.53 -1.36 6.35
C PHE A 49 -0.35 -1.11 5.39
N LEU A 50 -0.64 -0.57 4.21
CA LEU A 50 0.37 -0.17 3.23
C LEU A 50 0.21 1.31 2.89
N THR A 51 1.28 2.08 3.07
CA THR A 51 1.33 3.47 2.58
C THR A 51 2.27 3.58 1.38
N PRO A 52 1.76 3.87 0.17
CA PRO A 52 2.60 4.18 -0.98
C PRO A 52 3.33 5.51 -0.76
N VAL A 53 4.63 5.56 -1.07
CA VAL A 53 5.42 6.80 -1.08
C VAL A 53 6.33 6.81 -2.30
N LYS A 54 6.42 7.96 -2.98
CA LYS A 54 7.46 8.17 -3.99
C LYS A 54 8.79 8.51 -3.32
N PRO A 55 9.84 7.69 -3.45
CA PRO A 55 11.10 7.92 -2.73
C PRO A 55 11.82 9.22 -3.08
N SER A 56 11.52 9.81 -4.25
CA SER A 56 12.09 11.10 -4.66
C SER A 56 11.27 12.31 -4.19
N SER A 57 10.16 12.10 -3.47
CA SER A 57 9.18 13.14 -3.12
C SER A 57 9.28 13.48 -1.63
N LEU A 58 10.02 14.54 -1.31
CA LEU A 58 10.18 14.99 0.09
C LEU A 58 8.85 15.35 0.75
N LEU A 59 7.88 15.85 -0.02
CA LEU A 59 6.55 16.16 0.49
C LEU A 59 5.79 14.91 0.93
N GLU A 60 5.85 13.83 0.14
CA GLU A 60 5.22 12.56 0.54
C GLU A 60 5.97 11.92 1.71
N ILE A 61 7.30 11.93 1.68
CA ILE A 61 8.13 11.38 2.77
C ILE A 61 7.84 12.09 4.11
N ALA A 62 7.65 13.41 4.09
CA ALA A 62 7.33 14.17 5.29
C ALA A 62 6.02 13.74 5.97
N THR A 63 5.10 13.08 5.25
CA THR A 63 3.84 12.57 5.84
C THR A 63 4.01 11.25 6.59
N LEU A 64 5.11 10.52 6.36
CA LEU A 64 5.31 9.19 6.93
C LEU A 64 5.40 9.21 8.46
N ASP A 65 5.93 10.28 9.06
CA ASP A 65 6.04 10.39 10.52
C ASP A 65 4.67 10.40 11.19
N GLY A 66 3.77 11.26 10.70
CA GLY A 66 2.39 11.33 11.17
C GLY A 66 1.64 10.01 10.97
N LEU A 67 1.77 9.38 9.80
CA LEU A 67 1.16 8.08 9.52
C LEU A 67 1.72 6.97 10.42
N SER A 68 3.03 6.95 10.66
CA SER A 68 3.68 5.98 11.56
C SER A 68 3.17 6.14 13.00
N SER A 69 2.95 7.38 13.45
CA SER A 69 2.35 7.66 14.76
C SER A 69 0.92 7.14 14.86
N ILE A 70 0.09 7.36 13.83
CA ILE A 70 -1.31 6.88 13.78
C ILE A 70 -1.35 5.35 13.80
N VAL A 71 -0.53 4.68 12.99
CA VAL A 71 -0.47 3.21 12.97
C VAL A 71 -0.03 2.65 14.32
N ARG A 72 0.99 3.24 14.94
CA ARG A 72 1.44 2.85 16.29
C ARG A 72 0.37 3.05 17.35
N GLU A 73 -0.44 4.09 17.24
CA GLU A 73 -1.59 4.30 18.13
C GLU A 73 -2.64 3.21 17.94
N ALA A 74 -2.97 2.88 16.68
CA ALA A 74 -3.90 1.81 16.35
C ALA A 74 -3.39 0.44 16.83
N GLN A 75 -2.09 0.16 16.74
CA GLN A 75 -1.46 -1.07 17.23
C GLN A 75 -1.64 -1.31 18.74
N LYS A 76 -1.88 -0.25 19.54
CA LYS A 76 -2.22 -0.41 20.96
C LYS A 76 -3.59 -1.07 21.17
N LYS A 77 -4.50 -0.93 20.19
CA LYS A 77 -5.84 -1.54 20.18
C LYS A 77 -5.89 -2.81 19.32
N ASN A 78 -5.09 -2.86 18.26
CA ASN A 78 -5.00 -3.95 17.31
C ASN A 78 -3.54 -4.44 17.21
N SER A 79 -3.14 -5.31 18.13
CA SER A 79 -1.75 -5.76 18.24
C SER A 79 -1.26 -6.63 17.08
N SER A 80 -2.16 -7.17 16.25
CA SER A 80 -1.81 -7.92 15.05
C SER A 80 -1.57 -7.05 13.82
N LEU A 81 -1.94 -5.76 13.86
CA LEU A 81 -1.73 -4.84 12.74
C LEU A 81 -0.24 -4.71 12.40
N GLN A 82 0.10 -5.01 11.16
CA GLN A 82 1.42 -4.75 10.58
C GLN A 82 1.34 -3.61 9.57
N GLY A 83 2.20 -2.60 9.71
CA GLY A 83 2.25 -1.46 8.79
C GLY A 83 3.54 -1.44 7.99
N PHE A 84 3.45 -1.10 6.70
CA PHE A 84 4.62 -1.00 5.82
C PHE A 84 4.56 0.21 4.87
N THR A 85 5.74 0.66 4.48
CA THR A 85 5.94 1.66 3.44
C THR A 85 6.20 0.95 2.09
N LEU A 86 5.37 1.23 1.09
CA LEU A 86 5.56 0.75 -0.28
C LEU A 86 6.23 1.84 -1.12
N PHE A 87 7.41 1.56 -1.66
CA PHE A 87 8.03 2.48 -2.61
C PHE A 87 7.34 2.40 -3.96
N ASN A 88 6.67 3.50 -4.30
CA ASN A 88 5.86 3.65 -5.50
C ASN A 88 6.50 4.64 -6.47
N ARG A 89 6.18 4.52 -7.76
CA ARG A 89 6.68 5.39 -8.83
C ARG A 89 8.20 5.57 -8.79
N CYS A 90 8.91 4.49 -8.46
CA CYS A 90 10.36 4.50 -8.39
C CYS A 90 10.95 4.77 -9.79
N PRO A 91 11.90 5.71 -9.94
CA PRO A 91 12.58 5.95 -11.20
C PRO A 91 13.21 4.66 -11.74
N THR A 92 13.18 4.46 -13.05
CA THR A 92 13.73 3.24 -13.68
C THR A 92 15.23 3.31 -13.94
N SER A 93 15.86 4.48 -13.71
CA SER A 93 17.30 4.67 -13.90
C SER A 93 18.08 3.86 -12.85
N SER A 94 19.04 3.07 -13.29
CA SER A 94 19.94 2.32 -12.41
C SER A 94 20.86 3.19 -11.56
N PHE A 95 20.98 4.48 -11.89
CA PHE A 95 21.78 5.46 -11.13
C PHE A 95 20.97 6.17 -10.04
N ASN A 96 19.65 5.94 -9.95
CA ASN A 96 18.83 6.52 -8.91
C ASN A 96 18.94 5.70 -7.62
N ASN A 97 19.27 6.38 -6.52
CA ASN A 97 19.46 5.76 -5.20
C ASN A 97 18.36 6.16 -4.20
N ASP A 98 17.36 6.94 -4.59
CA ASP A 98 16.37 7.51 -3.66
C ASP A 98 15.64 6.43 -2.85
N ALA A 99 15.23 5.34 -3.50
CA ALA A 99 14.62 4.20 -2.83
C ALA A 99 15.57 3.51 -1.83
N GLN A 100 16.85 3.40 -2.18
CA GLN A 100 17.85 2.78 -1.30
C GLN A 100 18.12 3.67 -0.09
N ASP A 101 18.23 4.98 -0.29
CA ASP A 101 18.53 5.94 0.78
C ASP A 101 17.34 6.11 1.72
N LEU A 102 16.11 6.16 1.19
CA LEU A 102 14.90 6.14 2.00
C LEU A 102 14.76 4.82 2.78
N ALA A 103 15.06 3.66 2.17
CA ALA A 103 15.05 2.39 2.89
C ALA A 103 16.05 2.36 4.05
N LYS A 104 17.27 2.90 3.86
CA LYS A 104 18.26 2.99 4.94
C LYS A 104 17.74 3.88 6.06
N TYR A 105 17.18 5.04 5.71
CA TYR A 105 16.57 5.94 6.69
C TYR A 105 15.46 5.25 7.48
N LEU A 106 14.47 4.64 6.82
CA LEU A 106 13.36 3.98 7.50
C LEU A 106 13.82 2.80 8.39
N LYS A 107 14.83 2.04 7.96
CA LYS A 107 15.40 0.94 8.78
C LYS A 107 16.19 1.43 9.99
N ALA A 108 16.76 2.64 9.93
CA ALA A 108 17.50 3.25 11.03
C ALA A 108 16.58 3.91 12.08
N ASN A 109 15.29 4.07 11.78
CA ASN A 109 14.29 4.75 12.62
C ASN A 109 13.12 3.78 12.91
N PRO A 110 13.23 2.91 13.93
CA PRO A 110 12.25 1.84 14.20
C PRO A 110 10.82 2.31 14.51
N GLU A 111 10.65 3.58 14.87
CA GLU A 111 9.35 4.22 15.06
C GLU A 111 8.60 4.48 13.75
N MET A 112 9.31 4.48 12.62
CA MET A 112 8.77 4.67 11.28
C MET A 112 8.26 3.36 10.69
N LEU A 113 7.30 3.45 9.77
CA LEU A 113 6.81 2.29 9.03
C LEU A 113 7.94 1.67 8.18
N PRO A 114 8.29 0.39 8.40
CA PRO A 114 9.38 -0.26 7.70
C PRO A 114 9.08 -0.38 6.20
N PRO A 115 10.09 -0.31 5.33
CA PRO A 115 9.89 -0.47 3.89
C PRO A 115 9.66 -1.94 3.54
N LEU A 116 8.79 -2.18 2.55
CA LEU A 116 8.77 -3.47 1.84
C LEU A 116 10.03 -3.65 1.01
N ARG A 117 10.37 -4.91 0.71
CA ARG A 117 11.44 -5.24 -0.24
C ARG A 117 11.00 -4.94 -1.68
N SER A 118 9.73 -5.17 -1.99
CA SER A 118 9.15 -4.91 -3.30
C SER A 118 9.01 -3.41 -3.56
N CYS A 119 9.24 -3.01 -4.80
CA CYS A 119 9.12 -1.64 -5.27
C CYS A 119 8.34 -1.61 -6.58
N VAL A 120 7.48 -0.60 -6.74
CA VAL A 120 6.72 -0.35 -7.97
C VAL A 120 7.40 0.78 -8.74
N SER A 121 7.86 0.49 -9.96
CA SER A 121 8.52 1.50 -10.80
C SER A 121 7.51 2.41 -11.51
N ASP A 122 7.95 3.60 -11.89
CA ASP A 122 7.16 4.50 -12.75
C ASP A 122 7.14 3.96 -14.19
N LEU A 123 6.13 3.13 -14.50
CA LEU A 123 5.98 2.45 -15.78
C LEU A 123 4.64 2.82 -16.44
N ARG A 124 4.69 3.16 -17.73
CA ARG A 124 3.52 3.47 -18.58
C ARG A 124 2.36 2.45 -18.54
N PRO A 125 2.59 1.13 -18.39
CA PRO A 125 1.49 0.17 -18.29
C PRO A 125 0.51 0.46 -17.15
N TYR A 126 0.95 1.00 -16.01
CA TYR A 126 0.05 1.30 -14.90
C TYR A 126 -0.95 2.40 -15.26
N GLU A 127 -0.45 3.53 -15.78
CA GLU A 127 -1.30 4.64 -16.24
C GLU A 127 -2.22 4.21 -17.39
N LYS A 128 -1.70 3.43 -18.35
CA LYS A 128 -2.51 2.93 -19.47
C LYS A 128 -3.63 2.00 -19.00
N ALA A 129 -3.37 1.16 -17.99
CA ALA A 129 -4.36 0.26 -17.43
C ALA A 129 -5.52 1.07 -16.81
N VAL A 130 -5.20 2.06 -15.96
CA VAL A 130 -6.18 2.97 -15.35
C VAL A 130 -7.00 3.70 -16.41
N ASN A 131 -6.35 4.31 -17.41
CA ASN A 131 -7.03 5.06 -18.48
C ASN A 131 -7.98 4.19 -19.34
N GLN A 132 -7.84 2.87 -19.28
CA GLN A 132 -8.67 1.92 -20.03
C GLN A 132 -9.68 1.18 -19.13
N GLY A 133 -9.71 1.46 -17.82
CA GLY A 133 -10.53 0.70 -16.88
C GLY A 133 -10.10 -0.77 -16.77
N LEU A 134 -8.81 -1.04 -16.96
CA LEU A 134 -8.21 -2.38 -16.96
C LEU A 134 -7.24 -2.53 -15.78
N GLY A 135 -7.02 -3.76 -15.35
CA GLY A 135 -5.86 -4.14 -14.56
C GLY A 135 -4.58 -4.22 -15.40
N VAL A 136 -3.41 -4.14 -14.76
CA VAL A 136 -2.11 -4.26 -15.46
C VAL A 136 -1.94 -5.62 -16.16
N HIS A 137 -2.65 -6.65 -15.70
CA HIS A 137 -2.65 -7.98 -16.30
C HIS A 137 -3.42 -8.03 -17.63
N GLU A 138 -4.32 -7.07 -17.86
CA GLU A 138 -5.24 -7.01 -18.99
C GLU A 138 -4.79 -6.00 -20.06
N VAL A 139 -3.96 -5.03 -19.68
CA VAL A 139 -3.46 -4.02 -20.62
C VAL A 139 -2.40 -4.57 -21.58
N ARG A 140 -2.41 -4.08 -22.83
CA ARG A 140 -1.34 -4.29 -23.81
C ARG A 140 -0.45 -3.05 -23.88
N ALA A 141 0.78 -3.13 -23.39
CA ALA A 141 1.72 -2.01 -23.36
C ALA A 141 3.19 -2.48 -23.42
N LYS A 142 4.09 -1.60 -23.87
CA LYS A 142 5.53 -1.81 -23.72
C LYS A 142 5.87 -1.90 -22.22
N ASN A 143 6.77 -2.81 -21.84
CA ASN A 143 7.17 -3.09 -20.46
C ASN A 143 6.07 -3.68 -19.55
N VAL A 144 4.94 -4.14 -20.10
CA VAL A 144 3.86 -4.72 -19.29
C VAL A 144 4.31 -5.93 -18.47
N SER A 145 5.17 -6.80 -19.01
CA SER A 145 5.67 -7.97 -18.27
C SER A 145 6.45 -7.58 -17.00
N LYS A 146 7.23 -6.47 -17.06
CA LYS A 146 7.92 -5.94 -15.88
C LYS A 146 6.92 -5.41 -14.85
N ALA A 147 5.89 -4.69 -15.30
CA ALA A 147 4.87 -4.13 -14.43
C ALA A 147 4.03 -5.23 -13.72
N LYS A 148 3.69 -6.31 -14.44
CA LYS A 148 3.04 -7.51 -13.88
C LYS A 148 3.92 -8.16 -12.81
N GLY A 149 5.17 -8.47 -13.15
CA GLY A 149 6.11 -9.10 -12.21
C GLY A 149 6.36 -8.27 -10.95
N GLN A 150 6.38 -6.93 -11.03
CA GLN A 150 6.49 -6.07 -9.84
C GLN A 150 5.28 -6.18 -8.91
N LEU A 151 4.06 -6.27 -9.44
CA LEU A 151 2.87 -6.48 -8.61
C LEU A 151 2.80 -7.92 -8.07
N GLU A 152 3.12 -8.93 -8.87
CA GLU A 152 3.15 -10.33 -8.43
C GLU A 152 4.13 -10.54 -7.26
N LEU A 153 5.32 -9.93 -7.33
CA LEU A 153 6.29 -9.95 -6.22
C LEU A 153 5.78 -9.21 -4.98
N LEU A 154 5.13 -8.06 -5.15
CA LEU A 154 4.50 -7.31 -4.06
C LEU A 154 3.43 -8.15 -3.36
N PHE A 155 2.51 -8.76 -4.12
CA PHE A 155 1.45 -9.60 -3.57
C PHE A 155 2.02 -10.83 -2.87
N THR A 156 3.05 -11.47 -3.43
CA THR A 156 3.74 -12.60 -2.79
C THR A 156 4.35 -12.18 -1.45
N GLU A 157 5.00 -11.02 -1.40
CA GLU A 157 5.57 -10.49 -0.16
C GLU A 157 4.51 -10.18 0.90
N ILE A 158 3.36 -9.64 0.50
CA ILE A 158 2.24 -9.35 1.40
C ILE A 158 1.64 -10.66 1.94
N GLN A 159 1.40 -11.66 1.07
CA GLN A 159 0.83 -12.95 1.48
C GLN A 159 1.66 -13.61 2.58
N ILE A 160 2.99 -13.65 2.41
CA ILE A 160 3.93 -14.21 3.41
C ILE A 160 3.86 -13.49 4.76
N LYS A 161 3.39 -12.23 4.80
CA LYS A 161 3.27 -11.45 6.04
C LYS A 161 1.92 -11.63 6.73
N VAL A 162 0.91 -12.08 6.01
CA VAL A 162 -0.44 -12.36 6.52
C VAL A 162 -0.52 -13.79 7.08
N ASP A 163 0.17 -14.74 6.43
CA ASP A 163 0.29 -16.14 6.87
C ASP A 163 1.19 -16.30 8.12
#